data_AF-A0A7S3MWE7-F1
#
_entry.id   AF-A0A7S3MWE7-F1
#
_cell.length_a   1.000
_cell.length_b   1.000
_cell.length_c   1.000
_cell.angle_alpha   90.00
_cell.angle_beta   90.00
_cell.angle_gamma   90.00
#
_symmetry.space_group_name_H-M   'P 1'
#
loop_
_entity.id
_entity.type
_entity.pdbx_description
1 polymer ?
#
loop_
_entity_poly.entity_id
_entity_poly.type
_entity_poly.pdbx_seq_one_letter_code
_entity_poly.pdbx_strand_id
1 'polypeptide(L)'
;MMPGSKKPNNAQIVKRNTKLAIRVKKVLFSPDGTQFACATTEGLLVYSLEPNTLQQTTFNPMDIDESVTLDNIIGNIKKENYLTALVLSLKMNEQEVIEKVFKCIPAKSAPLIAANFPSAFFFQFLEFICTEIEKTRDVEWNLIWLKELIKYNDHVLKGCRLSAQYQQQAFSMSQLHKYQVANQNQNMKGRAVLLKMYQILQFYDGSLKRIVNENMHLMKFITARSQKVAATAVDEEEDEHLQTMDTV
;
A
#
# COMPACT_ATOMS: atom_id res chain seq x y z
N MET A 1 17.75 -71.87 -11.70
CA MET A 1 17.47 -71.03 -10.52
C MET A 1 18.70 -71.08 -9.61
N MET A 2 19.21 -69.94 -9.14
CA MET A 2 20.49 -69.85 -8.44
C MET A 2 20.25 -69.70 -6.92
N PRO A 3 21.02 -70.41 -6.06
CA PRO A 3 20.88 -70.32 -4.61
C PRO A 3 21.40 -68.96 -4.14
N GLY A 4 20.56 -68.19 -3.43
CA GLY A 4 20.94 -66.87 -2.89
C GLY A 4 19.97 -65.72 -3.18
N SER A 5 18.84 -65.94 -3.85
CA SER A 5 17.81 -64.91 -4.03
C SER A 5 17.08 -64.61 -2.70
N LYS A 6 17.68 -63.75 -1.88
CA LYS A 6 16.89 -62.93 -0.95
C LYS A 6 16.32 -61.78 -1.77
N LYS A 7 15.00 -61.74 -1.94
CA LYS A 7 14.32 -60.45 -2.04
C LYS A 7 14.06 -59.99 -0.62
N PRO A 8 14.77 -58.96 -0.09
CA PRO A 8 14.24 -58.20 1.01
C PRO A 8 13.74 -56.87 0.44
N ASN A 9 12.43 -56.69 0.47
CA ASN A 9 11.72 -55.43 0.67
C ASN A 9 12.60 -54.17 0.82
N ASN A 10 13.17 -53.64 -0.26
CA ASN A 10 13.77 -52.29 -0.25
C ASN A 10 12.71 -51.18 -0.19
N ALA A 11 11.42 -51.55 -0.05
CA ALA A 11 10.36 -50.67 0.42
C ALA A 11 10.43 -50.40 1.94
N GLN A 12 11.36 -51.00 2.69
CA GLN A 12 11.88 -50.39 3.91
C GLN A 12 12.92 -49.33 3.56
N ILE A 13 12.36 -48.30 2.91
CA ILE A 13 12.77 -46.90 2.95
C ILE A 13 13.64 -46.67 4.18
N VAL A 14 14.91 -46.32 3.95
CA VAL A 14 15.77 -45.73 4.97
C VAL A 14 15.09 -44.44 5.43
N LYS A 15 14.13 -44.57 6.37
CA LYS A 15 13.67 -43.45 7.18
C LYS A 15 14.88 -43.08 7.99
N ARG A 16 15.44 -41.90 7.72
CA ARG A 16 16.55 -41.35 8.49
C ARG A 16 16.11 -41.32 9.95
N ASN A 17 16.57 -42.28 10.75
CA ASN A 17 16.36 -42.32 12.19
C ASN A 17 17.47 -41.46 12.82
N THR A 18 17.39 -40.16 12.59
CA THR A 18 18.32 -39.19 13.17
C THR A 18 17.53 -38.17 13.96
N LYS A 19 17.96 -37.88 15.19
CA LYS A 19 17.34 -36.85 16.03
C LYS A 19 17.28 -35.53 15.23
N LEU A 20 16.09 -34.94 15.13
CA LEU A 20 15.90 -33.66 14.45
C LEU A 20 16.71 -32.60 15.19
N ALA A 21 17.81 -32.16 14.58
CA ALA A 21 18.61 -31.05 15.08
C ALA A 21 18.03 -29.74 14.56
N ILE A 22 17.80 -28.78 15.47
CA ILE A 22 17.29 -27.45 15.12
C ILE A 22 18.30 -26.75 14.23
N ARG A 23 17.89 -26.38 13.01
CA ARG A 23 18.73 -25.66 12.04
C ARG A 23 17.91 -24.63 11.28
N VAL A 24 18.55 -23.53 10.90
CA VAL A 24 17.98 -22.50 10.01
C VAL A 24 18.70 -22.58 8.66
N LYS A 25 17.96 -22.82 7.58
CA LYS A 25 18.51 -22.95 6.23
C LYS A 25 18.68 -21.60 5.52
N LYS A 26 17.75 -20.68 5.74
CA LYS A 26 17.72 -19.36 5.09
C LYS A 26 16.98 -18.37 5.97
N VAL A 27 17.46 -17.13 5.96
CA VAL A 27 16.82 -15.97 6.57
C VAL A 27 16.62 -14.92 5.48
N LEU A 28 15.43 -14.33 5.43
CA LEU A 28 15.10 -13.23 4.51
C LEU A 28 14.38 -12.13 5.28
N PHE A 29 14.77 -10.89 5.04
CA PHE A 29 14.08 -9.71 5.55
C PHE A 29 12.98 -9.28 4.58
N SER A 30 11.90 -8.72 5.11
CA SER A 30 10.95 -7.97 4.28
C SER A 30 11.67 -6.76 3.68
N PRO A 31 11.31 -6.34 2.45
CA PRO A 31 11.86 -5.14 1.83
C PRO A 31 11.75 -3.90 2.73
N ASP A 32 10.71 -3.84 3.57
CA ASP A 32 10.42 -2.71 4.46
C ASP A 32 11.16 -2.79 5.80
N GLY A 33 11.83 -3.92 6.08
CA GLY A 33 12.60 -4.14 7.31
C GLY A 33 11.76 -4.36 8.57
N THR A 34 10.43 -4.39 8.44
CA THR A 34 9.48 -4.62 9.55
C THR A 34 9.39 -6.09 9.96
N GLN A 35 9.73 -7.02 9.07
CA GLN A 35 9.55 -8.45 9.27
C GLN A 35 10.77 -9.22 8.75
N PHE A 36 10.99 -10.42 9.27
CA PHE A 36 11.92 -11.37 8.68
C PHE A 36 11.42 -12.80 8.84
N ALA A 37 11.73 -13.63 7.87
CA ALA A 37 11.32 -15.02 7.83
C ALA A 37 12.55 -15.95 7.88
N CYS A 38 12.47 -16.97 8.73
CA CYS A 38 13.49 -17.99 8.92
C CYS A 38 12.95 -19.36 8.50
N ALA A 39 13.58 -20.00 7.51
CA ALA A 39 13.27 -21.37 7.13
C ALA A 39 14.00 -22.35 8.06
N THR A 40 13.30 -22.84 9.08
CA THR A 40 13.84 -23.74 10.10
C THR A 40 13.48 -25.21 9.84
N THR A 41 13.96 -26.12 10.69
CA THR A 41 13.58 -27.54 10.65
C THR A 41 12.15 -27.82 11.12
N GLU A 42 11.55 -26.89 11.86
CA GLU A 42 10.15 -26.99 12.32
C GLU A 42 9.17 -26.36 11.33
N GLY A 43 9.65 -25.44 10.50
CA GLY A 43 8.84 -24.75 9.50
C GLY A 43 9.36 -23.36 9.17
N LEU A 44 8.51 -22.54 8.57
CA LEU A 44 8.80 -21.13 8.31
C LEU A 44 8.37 -20.30 9.52
N LEU A 45 9.33 -19.68 10.22
CA LEU A 45 9.06 -18.75 11.31
C LEU A 45 9.08 -17.34 10.76
N VAL A 46 7.99 -16.61 10.88
CA VAL A 46 7.90 -15.19 10.49
C VAL A 46 7.87 -14.35 11.77
N TYR A 47 8.87 -13.50 11.91
CA TYR A 47 8.96 -12.54 13.01
C TYR A 47 8.59 -11.16 12.48
N SER A 48 7.78 -10.43 13.24
CA SER A 48 7.33 -9.09 12.91
C SER A 48 7.61 -8.13 14.06
N LEU A 49 8.06 -6.92 13.74
CA LEU A 49 8.16 -5.78 14.65
C LEU A 49 6.84 -5.00 14.75
N GLU A 50 5.81 -5.42 14.03
CA GLU A 50 4.53 -4.72 13.98
C GLU A 50 3.98 -4.55 15.41
N PRO A 51 3.50 -3.35 15.75
CA PRO A 51 2.98 -3.09 17.08
C PRO A 51 1.85 -4.07 17.39
N ASN A 52 2.02 -4.87 18.45
CA ASN A 52 1.00 -5.84 18.90
C ASN A 52 -0.38 -5.16 18.95
N THR A 53 -1.45 -5.92 18.71
CA THR A 53 -2.86 -5.47 18.73
C THR A 53 -3.21 -4.57 19.93
N LEU A 54 -2.51 -4.73 21.06
CA LEU A 54 -2.62 -3.87 22.26
C LEU A 54 -2.25 -2.39 22.02
N GLN A 55 -1.33 -2.09 21.11
CA GLN A 55 -0.97 -0.71 20.74
C GLN A 55 -2.00 -0.07 19.81
N GLN A 56 -2.74 -0.86 19.02
CA GLN A 56 -3.89 -0.34 18.24
C GLN A 56 -5.08 0.01 19.13
N THR A 57 -5.27 -0.71 20.25
CA THR A 57 -6.35 -0.43 21.21
C THR A 57 -5.99 0.64 22.25
N THR A 58 -4.72 1.06 22.31
CA THR A 58 -4.26 2.06 23.27
C THR A 58 -4.18 3.41 22.58
N PHE A 59 -5.00 4.35 23.03
CA PHE A 59 -4.97 5.73 22.57
C PHE A 59 -3.58 6.34 22.77
N ASN A 60 -2.85 6.59 21.66
CA ASN A 60 -1.51 7.17 21.67
C ASN A 60 -1.46 8.42 20.78
N PRO A 61 -1.79 9.58 21.36
CA PRO A 61 -1.84 10.82 20.59
C PRO A 61 -0.45 11.31 20.20
N MET A 62 -0.34 11.81 18.96
CA MET A 62 0.92 12.34 18.45
C MET A 62 1.16 13.79 18.89
N ASP A 63 0.11 14.61 18.84
CA ASP A 63 0.17 16.04 19.17
C ASP A 63 -1.25 16.58 19.43
N ILE A 64 -1.73 16.41 20.68
CA ILE A 64 -3.08 16.81 21.09
C ILE A 64 -3.08 18.21 21.70
N ASP A 65 -4.00 19.02 21.18
CA ASP A 65 -4.42 20.30 21.72
C ASP A 65 -5.90 20.22 22.16
N GLU A 66 -6.39 21.21 22.90
CA GLU A 66 -7.81 21.32 23.29
C GLU A 66 -8.77 21.35 22.09
N SER A 67 -8.28 21.74 20.91
CA SER A 67 -9.03 21.74 19.66
C SER A 67 -9.18 20.36 19.00
N VAL A 68 -8.42 19.36 19.45
CA VAL A 68 -8.42 17.99 18.88
C VAL A 68 -9.53 17.17 19.53
N THR A 69 -10.76 17.43 19.12
CA THR A 69 -11.96 16.71 19.57
C THR A 69 -12.80 16.20 18.40
N LEU A 70 -13.53 15.10 18.60
CA LEU A 70 -14.43 14.54 17.59
C LEU A 70 -15.48 15.54 17.12
N ASP A 71 -16.05 16.32 18.03
CA ASP A 71 -17.05 17.34 17.72
C ASP A 71 -16.47 18.42 16.80
N ASN A 72 -15.23 18.84 17.03
CA ASN A 72 -14.55 19.81 16.18
C ASN A 72 -14.22 19.22 14.81
N ILE A 73 -13.78 17.96 14.74
CA ILE A 73 -13.55 17.26 13.46
C ILE A 73 -14.83 17.20 12.64
N ILE A 74 -15.95 16.76 13.25
CA ILE A 74 -17.25 16.68 12.60
C ILE A 74 -17.74 18.07 12.18
N GLY A 75 -17.54 19.09 13.02
CA GLY A 75 -17.87 20.48 12.72
C GLY A 75 -17.11 21.01 11.50
N ASN A 76 -15.83 20.68 11.36
CA ASN A 76 -15.02 21.08 10.20
C ASN A 76 -15.42 20.35 8.91
N ILE A 77 -15.80 19.07 9.00
CA ILE A 77 -16.33 18.32 7.84
C ILE A 77 -17.64 18.95 7.35
N LYS A 78 -18.55 19.31 8.26
CA LYS A 78 -19.82 19.98 7.92
C LYS A 78 -19.62 21.36 7.29
N LYS A 79 -18.52 22.04 7.62
CA LYS A 79 -18.12 23.34 7.04
C LYS A 79 -17.30 23.20 5.75
N GLU A 80 -17.13 21.98 5.23
CA GLU A 80 -16.30 21.67 4.06
C GLU A 80 -14.80 21.98 4.22
N ASN A 81 -14.33 22.15 5.46
CA ASN A 81 -12.93 22.40 5.79
C ASN A 81 -12.15 21.09 5.94
N TYR A 82 -12.05 20.32 4.85
CA TYR A 82 -11.51 18.96 4.84
C TYR A 82 -10.04 18.84 5.28
N LEU A 83 -9.17 19.79 4.90
CA LEU A 83 -7.76 19.76 5.29
C LEU A 83 -7.61 19.83 6.81
N THR A 84 -8.32 20.76 7.45
CA THR A 84 -8.26 20.93 8.91
C THR A 84 -8.81 19.71 9.63
N ALA A 85 -9.92 19.13 9.14
CA ALA A 85 -10.50 17.92 9.69
C ALA A 85 -9.52 16.73 9.59
N LEU A 86 -8.82 16.60 8.47
CA LEU A 86 -7.83 15.54 8.24
C LEU A 86 -6.58 15.70 9.12
N VAL A 87 -6.08 16.93 9.29
CA VAL A 87 -4.95 17.18 10.19
C VAL A 87 -5.32 16.92 11.65
N LEU A 88 -6.53 17.32 12.07
CA LEU A 88 -7.04 17.04 13.42
C LEU A 88 -7.21 15.54 13.68
N SER A 89 -7.71 14.77 12.69
CA SER A 89 -7.81 13.31 12.83
C SER A 89 -6.44 12.64 12.92
N LEU A 90 -5.45 13.12 12.18
CA LEU A 90 -4.06 12.63 12.25
C LEU A 90 -3.38 12.97 13.57
N LYS A 91 -3.64 14.16 14.14
CA LYS A 91 -3.18 14.56 15.48
C LYS A 91 -3.74 13.62 16.56
N MET A 92 -5.01 13.26 16.44
CA MET A 92 -5.69 12.34 17.35
C MET A 92 -5.17 10.89 17.22
N ASN A 93 -4.64 10.53 16.05
CA ASN A 93 -3.98 9.26 15.77
C ASN A 93 -4.84 8.00 16.02
N GLU A 94 -6.16 8.13 15.79
CA GLU A 94 -7.12 7.03 15.89
C GLU A 94 -7.50 6.53 14.49
N GLN A 95 -7.21 5.26 14.18
CA GLN A 95 -7.32 4.74 12.81
C GLN A 95 -8.76 4.82 12.28
N GLU A 96 -9.76 4.48 13.11
CA GLU A 96 -11.17 4.53 12.71
C GLU A 96 -11.63 5.94 12.34
N VAL A 97 -11.09 6.95 13.03
CA VAL A 97 -11.49 8.34 12.81
C VAL A 97 -10.82 8.87 11.56
N ILE A 98 -9.54 8.58 11.37
CA ILE A 98 -8.82 8.93 10.14
C ILE A 98 -9.52 8.31 8.93
N GLU A 99 -9.92 7.04 8.99
CA GLU A 99 -10.67 6.35 7.93
C GLU A 99 -12.01 7.01 7.61
N LYS A 100 -12.81 7.33 8.63
CA LYS A 100 -14.09 8.02 8.46
C LYS A 100 -13.91 9.39 7.80
N VAL A 101 -12.97 10.20 8.29
CA VAL A 101 -12.69 11.52 7.70
C VAL A 101 -12.22 11.36 6.26
N PHE A 102 -11.29 10.44 6.00
CA PHE A 102 -10.73 10.20 4.68
C PHE A 102 -11.79 9.81 3.64
N LYS A 103 -12.78 8.99 4.02
CA LYS A 103 -13.91 8.61 3.15
C LYS A 103 -14.92 9.74 2.92
N CYS A 104 -15.02 10.70 3.84
CA CYS A 104 -15.91 11.86 3.68
C CYS A 104 -15.36 12.91 2.68
N ILE A 105 -14.08 12.85 2.33
CA ILE A 105 -13.46 13.87 1.46
C ILE A 105 -13.84 13.63 -0.01
N PRO A 106 -14.39 14.62 -0.73
CA PRO A 106 -14.68 14.48 -2.16
C PRO A 106 -13.42 14.40 -3.03
N ALA A 107 -13.46 13.61 -4.11
CA ALA A 107 -12.35 13.46 -5.06
C ALA A 107 -11.82 14.75 -5.66
N LYS A 108 -12.71 15.71 -5.90
CA LYS A 108 -12.36 17.03 -6.45
C LYS A 108 -11.49 17.85 -5.51
N SER A 109 -11.59 17.62 -4.20
CA SER A 109 -10.86 18.37 -3.17
C SER A 109 -9.51 17.76 -2.80
N ALA A 110 -9.28 16.48 -3.14
CA ALA A 110 -8.02 15.78 -2.89
C ALA A 110 -6.76 16.52 -3.37
N PRO A 111 -6.68 17.06 -4.61
CA PRO A 111 -5.47 17.77 -5.05
C PRO A 111 -5.20 19.06 -4.27
N LEU A 112 -6.25 19.79 -3.88
CA LEU A 112 -6.12 21.01 -3.07
C LEU A 112 -5.58 20.70 -1.67
N ILE A 113 -6.06 19.61 -1.07
CA ILE A 113 -5.63 19.15 0.25
C ILE A 113 -4.18 18.66 0.18
N ALA A 114 -3.85 17.85 -0.83
CA ALA A 114 -2.50 17.32 -1.04
C ALA A 114 -1.45 18.42 -1.25
N ALA A 115 -1.81 19.52 -1.92
CA ALA A 115 -0.92 20.66 -2.16
C ALA A 115 -0.61 21.48 -0.90
N ASN A 116 -1.56 21.59 0.03
CA ASN A 116 -1.42 22.37 1.27
C ASN A 116 -1.11 21.49 2.48
N PHE A 117 -0.74 20.23 2.26
CA PHE A 117 -0.60 19.26 3.33
C PHE A 117 0.68 19.53 4.17
N PRO A 118 0.59 19.56 5.52
CA PRO A 118 1.78 19.79 6.35
C PRO A 118 2.79 18.64 6.27
N SER A 119 4.06 18.95 6.02
CA SER A 119 5.12 17.94 5.87
C SER A 119 5.34 17.07 7.12
N ALA A 120 4.99 17.57 8.32
CA ALA A 120 5.14 16.85 9.58
C ALA A 120 4.27 15.58 9.65
N PHE A 121 3.06 15.62 9.07
CA PHE A 121 2.11 14.50 9.09
C PHE A 121 2.18 13.66 7.81
N PHE A 122 3.03 14.03 6.86
CA PHE A 122 3.05 13.43 5.52
C PHE A 122 3.33 11.93 5.55
N PHE A 123 4.38 11.50 6.27
CA PHE A 123 4.73 10.08 6.34
C PHE A 123 3.71 9.26 7.12
N GLN A 124 3.10 9.83 8.17
CA GLN A 124 2.02 9.18 8.92
C GLN A 124 0.80 8.93 8.03
N PHE A 125 0.41 9.93 7.24
CA PHE A 125 -0.71 9.78 6.31
C PHE A 125 -0.39 8.81 5.16
N LEU A 126 0.85 8.80 4.68
CA LEU A 126 1.27 7.86 3.63
C LEU A 126 1.29 6.41 4.14
N GLU A 127 1.70 6.18 5.38
CA GLU A 127 1.61 4.88 6.06
C GLU A 127 0.15 4.43 6.26
N PHE A 128 -0.73 5.36 6.64
CA PHE A 128 -2.17 5.11 6.70
C PHE A 128 -2.73 4.67 5.33
N ILE A 129 -2.43 5.39 4.25
CA ILE A 129 -2.87 5.03 2.90
C ILE A 129 -2.35 3.65 2.47
N CYS A 130 -1.09 3.33 2.76
CA CYS A 130 -0.54 2.00 2.45
C CYS A 130 -1.33 0.89 3.16
N THR A 131 -1.68 1.12 4.41
CA THR A 131 -2.48 0.17 5.21
C THR A 131 -3.91 0.07 4.69
N GLU A 132 -4.52 1.19 4.27
CA GLU A 132 -5.86 1.19 3.68
C GLU A 132 -5.90 0.48 2.32
N ILE A 133 -4.86 0.62 1.49
CA ILE A 133 -4.77 -0.10 0.22
C ILE A 133 -4.76 -1.62 0.47
N GLU A 134 -4.02 -2.10 1.47
CA GLU A 134 -3.97 -3.52 1.80
C GLU A 134 -5.31 -4.08 2.31
N LYS A 135 -6.10 -3.26 3.02
CA LYS A 135 -7.35 -3.68 3.68
C LYS A 135 -8.60 -3.49 2.83
N THR A 136 -8.70 -2.40 2.08
CA THR A 136 -9.95 -1.94 1.47
C THR A 136 -10.07 -2.28 -0.02
N ARG A 137 -11.30 -2.34 -0.52
CA ARG A 137 -11.62 -2.60 -1.93
C ARG A 137 -11.50 -1.34 -2.80
N ASP A 138 -11.48 -0.15 -2.20
CA ASP A 138 -11.53 1.13 -2.90
C ASP A 138 -10.13 1.57 -3.39
N VAL A 139 -9.54 0.73 -4.26
CA VAL A 139 -8.18 0.90 -4.76
C VAL A 139 -8.05 2.21 -5.55
N GLU A 140 -9.05 2.55 -6.37
CA GLU A 140 -9.04 3.79 -7.17
C GLU A 140 -8.90 5.02 -6.27
N TRP A 141 -9.67 5.08 -5.18
CA TRP A 141 -9.65 6.21 -4.25
C TRP A 141 -8.27 6.41 -3.64
N ASN A 142 -7.69 5.33 -3.12
CA ASN A 142 -6.37 5.36 -2.52
C ASN A 142 -5.28 5.72 -3.53
N LEU A 143 -5.38 5.24 -4.78
CA LEU A 143 -4.42 5.56 -5.85
C LEU A 143 -4.50 7.02 -6.29
N ILE A 144 -5.69 7.61 -6.35
CA ILE A 144 -5.87 9.06 -6.63
C ILE A 144 -5.13 9.87 -5.57
N TRP A 145 -5.35 9.57 -4.28
CA TRP A 145 -4.66 10.23 -3.18
C TRP A 145 -3.15 10.05 -3.23
N LEU A 146 -2.69 8.83 -3.47
CA LEU A 146 -1.27 8.53 -3.54
C LEU A 146 -0.59 9.31 -4.67
N LYS A 147 -1.23 9.37 -5.84
CA LYS A 147 -0.76 10.15 -6.99
C LYS A 147 -0.66 11.63 -6.65
N GLU A 148 -1.71 12.24 -6.10
CA GLU A 148 -1.71 13.67 -5.81
C GLU A 148 -0.73 14.02 -4.68
N LEU A 149 -0.63 13.19 -3.63
CA LEU A 149 0.34 13.38 -2.55
C LEU A 149 1.79 13.38 -3.04
N ILE A 150 2.17 12.38 -3.84
CA ILE A 150 3.53 12.27 -4.38
C ILE A 150 3.82 13.44 -5.31
N LYS A 151 2.85 13.83 -6.16
CA LYS A 151 2.99 14.92 -7.12
C LYS A 151 3.29 16.27 -6.45
N TYR A 152 2.58 16.60 -5.37
CA TYR A 152 2.77 17.89 -4.69
C TYR A 152 3.89 17.87 -3.63
N ASN A 153 4.17 16.73 -3.01
CA ASN A 153 5.14 16.62 -1.90
C ASN A 153 6.48 15.97 -2.31
N ASP A 154 6.84 16.00 -3.59
CA ASP A 154 8.09 15.43 -4.11
C ASP A 154 9.36 15.98 -3.38
N HIS A 155 9.32 17.23 -2.91
CA HIS A 155 10.42 17.82 -2.14
C HIS A 155 10.69 17.08 -0.81
N VAL A 156 9.64 16.64 -0.11
CA VAL A 156 9.74 15.86 1.13
C VAL A 156 10.35 14.48 0.86
N LEU A 157 9.97 13.87 -0.27
CA LEU A 157 10.46 12.56 -0.70
C LEU A 157 11.94 12.59 -1.13
N LYS A 158 12.35 13.65 -1.84
CA LYS A 158 13.76 13.86 -2.23
C LYS A 158 14.68 14.08 -1.03
N GLY A 159 14.21 14.75 0.01
CA GLY A 159 14.93 14.90 1.27
C GLY A 159 15.33 13.56 1.91
N CYS A 160 14.44 12.56 1.84
CA CYS A 160 14.73 11.21 2.33
C CYS A 160 15.79 10.47 1.50
N ARG A 161 15.86 10.70 0.18
CA ARG A 161 16.80 10.01 -0.73
C ARG A 161 18.28 10.31 -0.44
N LEU A 162 18.59 11.55 -0.05
CA LEU A 162 19.97 12.01 0.11
C LEU A 162 20.71 11.36 1.28
N SER A 163 20.01 10.84 2.29
CA SER A 163 20.63 10.21 3.46
C SER A 163 21.10 8.75 3.23
N ALA A 164 20.52 8.06 2.24
CA ALA A 164 20.88 6.66 1.94
C ALA A 164 22.27 6.53 1.29
N GLN A 165 22.73 7.56 0.57
CA GLN A 165 24.03 7.55 -0.11
C GLN A 165 25.21 7.74 0.87
N TYR A 166 25.02 8.50 1.96
CA TYR A 166 26.03 8.68 3.01
C TYR A 166 26.18 7.44 3.92
N GLN A 167 25.23 6.50 3.88
CA GLN A 167 25.21 5.33 4.76
C GLN A 167 26.25 4.26 4.36
N GLN A 168 26.68 4.22 3.09
CA GLN A 168 27.79 3.36 2.65
C GLN A 168 29.17 3.92 3.05
N GLN A 169 29.29 5.23 3.29
CA GLN A 169 30.55 5.88 3.66
C GLN A 169 30.76 6.04 5.17
N ALA A 170 29.70 5.93 5.99
CA ALA A 170 29.78 6.18 7.44
C ALA A 170 30.18 4.98 8.31
N PHE A 171 30.46 3.81 7.73
CA PHE A 171 30.88 2.61 8.50
C PHE A 171 32.27 2.77 9.16
N SER A 172 32.99 3.87 8.90
CA SER A 172 34.34 4.14 9.41
C SER A 172 34.44 5.17 10.54
N MET A 173 33.36 5.84 10.96
CA MET A 173 33.45 6.94 11.93
C MET A 173 32.59 6.73 13.17
N SER A 174 33.21 6.19 14.21
CA SER A 174 32.72 6.29 15.58
C SER A 174 32.74 7.75 16.05
N GLN A 175 31.71 8.17 16.77
CA GLN A 175 31.62 9.38 17.62
C GLN A 175 30.80 10.62 17.19
N LEU A 176 29.73 10.48 16.40
CA LEU A 176 28.64 11.49 16.34
C LEU A 176 27.23 10.87 16.50
N HIS A 177 27.12 9.88 17.40
CA HIS A 177 26.04 8.89 17.41
C HIS A 177 24.72 9.28 18.09
N LYS A 178 24.48 10.55 18.48
CA LYS A 178 23.26 10.94 19.25
C LYS A 178 22.33 11.91 18.52
N TYR A 179 22.85 12.90 17.79
CA TYR A 179 22.02 13.84 17.02
C TYR A 179 21.66 13.34 15.61
N GLN A 180 22.41 12.39 15.06
CA GLN A 180 22.07 11.76 13.79
C GLN A 180 20.90 10.76 13.90
N VAL A 181 20.70 10.14 15.07
CA VAL A 181 19.75 9.02 15.24
C VAL A 181 18.28 9.46 15.15
N ALA A 182 17.94 10.67 15.60
CA ALA A 182 16.56 11.18 15.52
C ALA A 182 16.12 11.52 14.08
N ASN A 183 16.99 12.20 13.32
CA ASN A 183 16.77 12.44 11.89
C ASN A 183 16.91 11.15 11.05
N GLN A 184 17.72 10.20 11.49
CA GLN A 184 17.79 8.85 10.90
C GLN A 184 16.46 8.10 11.09
N ASN A 185 15.82 8.17 12.25
CA ASN A 185 14.56 7.45 12.48
C ASN A 185 13.43 7.92 11.57
N GLN A 186 13.27 9.22 11.33
CA GLN A 186 12.26 9.71 10.39
C GLN A 186 12.61 9.39 8.92
N ASN A 187 13.88 9.48 8.53
CA ASN A 187 14.31 9.11 7.17
C ASN A 187 14.21 7.60 6.90
N MET A 188 14.51 6.76 7.89
CA MET A 188 14.36 5.31 7.82
C MET A 188 12.88 4.91 7.74
N LYS A 189 12.00 5.59 8.50
CA LYS A 189 10.55 5.45 8.37
C LYS A 189 10.09 5.83 6.96
N GLY A 190 10.54 6.97 6.42
CA GLY A 190 10.19 7.38 5.05
C GLY A 190 10.60 6.35 3.98
N ARG A 191 11.81 5.79 4.09
CA ARG A 191 12.26 4.72 3.19
C ARG A 191 11.41 3.45 3.31
N ALA A 192 11.14 3.00 4.54
CA ALA A 192 10.35 1.80 4.79
C ALA A 192 8.93 1.94 4.21
N VAL A 193 8.28 3.09 4.43
CA VAL A 193 6.94 3.36 3.89
C VAL A 193 6.97 3.40 2.36
N LEU A 194 8.00 3.98 1.74
CA LEU A 194 8.13 3.98 0.27
C LEU A 194 8.36 2.57 -0.32
N LEU A 195 9.12 1.72 0.36
CA LEU A 195 9.31 0.33 -0.05
C LEU A 195 8.01 -0.46 0.11
N LYS A 196 7.26 -0.21 1.19
CA LYS A 196 5.95 -0.83 1.44
C LYS A 196 4.99 -0.47 0.33
N MET A 197 4.89 0.83 0.03
CA MET A 197 4.11 1.35 -1.08
C MET A 197 4.50 0.71 -2.42
N TYR A 198 5.80 0.60 -2.70
CA TYR A 198 6.27 -0.02 -3.94
C TYR A 198 5.85 -1.49 -4.05
N GLN A 199 6.03 -2.26 -2.97
CA GLN A 199 5.63 -3.66 -2.91
C GLN A 199 4.13 -3.83 -3.14
N ILE A 200 3.30 -2.99 -2.50
CA ILE A 200 1.85 -2.97 -2.67
C ILE A 200 1.51 -2.67 -4.14
N LEU A 201 2.07 -1.61 -4.73
CA LEU A 201 1.79 -1.23 -6.12
C LEU A 201 2.20 -2.33 -7.11
N GLN A 202 3.33 -3.00 -6.89
CA GLN A 202 3.74 -4.14 -7.71
C GLN A 202 2.74 -5.31 -7.64
N PHE A 203 2.20 -5.58 -6.44
CA PHE A 203 1.20 -6.62 -6.25
C PHE A 203 -0.10 -6.29 -7.02
N TYR A 204 -0.57 -5.04 -6.97
CA TYR A 204 -1.74 -4.61 -7.72
C TYR A 204 -1.51 -4.59 -9.23
N ASP A 205 -0.36 -4.12 -9.71
CA ASP A 205 -0.01 -4.16 -11.14
C ASP A 205 -0.01 -5.60 -11.67
N GLY A 206 0.58 -6.55 -10.94
CA GLY A 206 0.55 -7.97 -11.29
C GLY A 206 -0.87 -8.55 -11.32
N SER A 207 -1.67 -8.24 -10.30
CA SER A 207 -3.05 -8.71 -10.18
C SER A 207 -3.96 -8.13 -11.27
N LEU A 208 -3.86 -6.83 -11.54
CA LEU A 208 -4.62 -6.15 -12.59
C LEU A 208 -4.23 -6.66 -13.98
N LYS A 209 -2.93 -6.82 -14.26
CA LYS A 209 -2.46 -7.43 -15.52
C LYS A 209 -3.05 -8.81 -15.74
N ARG A 210 -3.10 -9.64 -14.70
CA ARG A 210 -3.71 -10.98 -14.77
C ARG A 210 -5.20 -10.91 -15.11
N ILE A 211 -5.97 -10.10 -14.39
CA ILE A 211 -7.42 -9.94 -14.61
C ILE A 211 -7.70 -9.42 -16.03
N VAL A 212 -6.92 -8.43 -16.49
CA VAL A 212 -7.05 -7.87 -17.84
C VAL A 212 -6.73 -8.92 -18.90
N ASN A 213 -5.69 -9.73 -18.70
CA ASN A 213 -5.34 -10.79 -19.64
C ASN A 213 -6.41 -11.89 -19.73
N GLU A 214 -6.94 -12.33 -18.59
CA GLU A 214 -8.02 -13.32 -18.54
C GLU A 214 -9.30 -12.81 -19.24
N ASN A 215 -9.61 -11.52 -19.10
CA ASN A 215 -10.83 -10.92 -19.67
C ASN A 215 -10.62 -10.19 -21.01
N MET A 216 -9.44 -10.26 -21.60
CA MET A 216 -9.07 -9.44 -22.76
C MET A 216 -10.01 -9.65 -23.95
N HIS A 217 -10.38 -10.90 -24.23
CA HIS A 217 -11.25 -11.24 -25.35
C HIS A 217 -12.68 -10.72 -25.15
N LEU A 218 -13.20 -10.81 -23.92
CA LEU A 218 -14.52 -10.29 -23.56
C LEU A 218 -14.55 -8.75 -23.65
N MET A 219 -13.51 -8.07 -23.15
CA MET A 219 -13.39 -6.62 -23.25
C MET A 219 -13.31 -6.15 -24.70
N LYS A 220 -12.52 -6.84 -25.55
CA LYS A 220 -12.45 -6.57 -26.99
C LYS A 220 -13.80 -6.77 -27.67
N PHE A 221 -14.54 -7.83 -27.30
CA PHE A 221 -15.88 -8.10 -27.84
C PHE A 221 -16.89 -7.02 -27.44
N ILE A 222 -16.95 -6.63 -26.17
CA ILE A 222 -17.84 -5.57 -25.68
C ILE A 222 -17.53 -4.24 -26.37
N THR A 223 -16.24 -3.89 -26.49
CA THR A 223 -15.81 -2.65 -27.15
C THR A 223 -16.19 -2.65 -28.63
N ALA A 224 -15.95 -3.77 -29.34
CA ALA A 224 -16.31 -3.91 -30.75
C ALA A 224 -17.84 -3.86 -30.96
N ARG A 225 -18.63 -4.44 -30.05
CA ARG A 225 -20.09 -4.34 -30.09
C ARG A 225 -20.57 -2.92 -29.81
N SER A 226 -20.00 -2.23 -28.80
CA SER A 226 -20.33 -0.84 -28.49
C SER A 226 -20.03 0.09 -29.67
N GLN A 227 -18.91 -0.11 -30.36
CA GLN A 227 -18.55 0.66 -31.55
C GLN A 227 -19.50 0.41 -32.72
N LYS A 228 -19.94 -0.83 -32.93
CA LYS A 228 -20.95 -1.15 -33.96
C LYS A 228 -22.31 -0.53 -33.66
N VAL A 229 -22.76 -0.59 -32.40
CA VAL A 229 -24.03 0.03 -31.97
C VAL A 229 -23.97 1.56 -32.09
N ALA A 230 -22.83 2.16 -31.75
CA ALA A 230 -22.63 3.60 -31.93
C ALA A 230 -22.60 3.99 -33.42
N ALA A 231 -22.01 3.18 -34.30
CA ALA A 231 -22.01 3.44 -35.74
C ALA A 231 -23.43 3.36 -36.33
N THR A 232 -24.20 2.32 -35.99
CA THR A 232 -25.59 2.19 -36.47
C THR A 232 -26.52 3.28 -35.95
N ALA A 233 -26.30 3.80 -34.74
CA ALA A 233 -27.10 4.91 -34.21
C ALA A 233 -26.82 6.24 -34.92
N VAL A 234 -25.58 6.45 -35.41
CA VAL A 234 -25.23 7.63 -36.22
C VAL A 234 -25.85 7.52 -37.62
N ASP A 235 -25.85 6.32 -38.21
CA ASP A 235 -26.47 6.08 -39.51
C ASP A 235 -28.01 6.28 -39.45
N GLU A 236 -28.67 5.86 -38.36
CA GLU A 236 -30.12 6.05 -38.14
C GLU A 236 -30.51 7.53 -37.91
N GLU A 237 -29.67 8.32 -37.22
CA GLU A 237 -29.90 9.77 -37.02
C GLU A 237 -29.70 10.57 -38.33
N GLU A 238 -28.78 10.17 -39.20
CA GLU A 238 -28.59 10.81 -40.52
C GLU A 238 -29.76 10.51 -41.48
N ASP A 239 -30.32 9.30 -41.44
CA ASP A 239 -31.46 8.90 -42.27
C ASP A 239 -32.78 9.60 -41.85
N GLU A 240 -33.03 9.81 -40.55
CA GLU A 240 -34.19 10.59 -40.07
C GLU A 240 -34.09 12.09 -40.43
N HIS A 241 -32.86 12.63 -40.44
CA HIS A 241 -32.62 14.03 -40.79
C HIS A 241 -32.77 14.31 -42.29
N LEU A 242 -32.56 13.29 -43.15
CA LEU A 242 -32.86 13.35 -44.59
C LEU A 242 -34.37 13.24 -44.87
N GLN A 243 -35.10 12.34 -44.18
CA GLN A 243 -36.53 12.14 -44.42
C GLN A 243 -37.40 13.35 -43.99
N THR A 244 -36.94 14.14 -43.01
CA THR A 244 -37.62 15.38 -42.57
C THR A 244 -37.37 16.57 -43.49
N MET A 245 -36.34 16.53 -44.34
CA MET A 245 -36.05 17.55 -45.35
C MET A 245 -36.87 17.37 -46.64
N ASP A 246 -37.29 16.14 -46.95
CA ASP A 246 -38.07 15.80 -48.15
C ASP A 246 -39.61 15.94 -47.96
N THR A 247 -40.09 16.32 -46.77
CA THR A 247 -41.53 16.39 -46.43
C THR A 247 -42.10 17.81 -46.23
N VAL A 248 -41.41 18.85 -46.71
CA VAL A 248 -41.89 20.26 -46.69
C VAL A 248 -42.05 20.82 -48.10
#